data_AF-A0A9E3R2L2-F1
#
_entry.id   AF-A0A9E3R2L2-F1
#
_cell.length_a   1.000
_cell.length_b   1.000
_cell.length_c   1.000
_cell.angle_alpha   90.00
_cell.angle_beta   90.00
_cell.angle_gamma   90.00
#
_symmetry.space_group_name_H-M   'P 1'
#
loop_
_entity.id
_entity.type
_entity.pdbx_description
1 polymer ?
#
loop_
_entity_poly.entity_id
_entity_poly.type
_entity_poly.pdbx_seq_one_letter_code
_entity_poly.pdbx_strand_id
1 'polypeptide(L)'
;MMRILRTLGAAAFVLAVAAVLRPAEAQAFKIVAHEGVAESELPKDVVAKLFLKQVAKFPSGAAAKPVDLAKTSPVRAEFSTAVLGRAVAAVETYWQQQIFAGKEVPPAAKASDEEVLAYVRSTPGAIGYVSAGASTSGVKVIAVR
;
A
#
# COMPACT_ATOMS: atom_id res chain seq x y z
N MET A 1 10.28 -70.40 34.30
CA MET A 1 8.95 -69.92 34.75
C MET A 1 8.86 -68.44 34.39
N MET A 2 7.86 -68.08 33.60
CA MET A 2 7.59 -66.79 32.94
C MET A 2 7.63 -65.58 33.90
N ARG A 3 8.18 -64.41 33.48
CA ARG A 3 7.50 -63.10 33.60
C ARG A 3 8.26 -61.86 33.07
N ILE A 4 7.76 -61.39 31.92
CA ILE A 4 7.31 -60.02 31.58
C ILE A 4 8.33 -58.85 31.63
N LEU A 5 8.57 -58.35 30.41
CA LEU A 5 9.20 -57.11 29.95
C LEU A 5 8.60 -55.86 30.61
N ARG A 6 9.45 -54.93 31.08
CA ARG A 6 9.05 -53.56 31.47
C ARG A 6 9.76 -52.56 30.57
N THR A 7 9.04 -52.08 29.57
CA THR A 7 9.42 -50.94 28.74
C THR A 7 9.37 -49.66 29.58
N LEU A 8 10.51 -48.99 29.81
CA LEU A 8 10.52 -47.59 30.22
C LEU A 8 10.37 -46.74 28.94
N GLY A 9 9.20 -46.11 28.79
CA GLY A 9 8.91 -45.20 27.69
C GLY A 9 9.70 -43.90 27.83
N ALA A 10 10.44 -43.52 26.78
CA ALA A 10 10.95 -42.17 26.60
C ALA A 10 9.76 -41.24 26.29
N ALA A 11 9.49 -40.28 27.17
CA ALA A 11 8.53 -39.22 26.89
C ALA A 11 9.12 -38.27 25.84
N ALA A 12 8.81 -38.52 24.56
CA ALA A 12 9.09 -37.59 23.48
C ALA A 12 8.09 -36.44 23.55
N PHE A 13 8.51 -35.31 24.12
CA PHE A 13 7.75 -34.07 24.07
C PHE A 13 7.84 -33.50 22.64
N VAL A 14 6.88 -33.88 21.79
CA VAL A 14 6.75 -33.31 20.44
C VAL A 14 6.19 -31.90 20.58
N LEU A 15 7.07 -30.90 20.49
CA LEU A 15 6.69 -29.51 20.28
C LEU A 15 6.09 -29.37 18.88
N ALA A 16 4.76 -29.48 18.79
CA ALA A 16 4.03 -29.13 17.60
C ALA A 16 4.09 -27.60 17.40
N VAL A 17 4.99 -27.14 16.53
CA VAL A 17 4.97 -25.77 16.03
C VAL A 17 3.74 -25.62 15.14
N ALA A 18 2.64 -25.13 15.71
CA ALA A 18 1.48 -24.72 14.93
C ALA A 18 1.91 -23.49 14.10
N ALA A 19 2.14 -23.71 12.80
CA ALA A 19 2.27 -22.62 11.85
C ALA A 19 0.97 -21.83 11.87
N VAL A 20 0.97 -20.67 12.50
CA VAL A 20 -0.16 -19.74 12.48
C VAL A 20 -0.27 -19.24 11.03
N LEU A 21 -1.12 -19.88 10.24
CA LEU A 21 -1.57 -19.36 8.95
C LEU A 21 -2.34 -18.08 9.24
N ARG A 22 -1.65 -16.93 9.16
CA ARG A 22 -2.33 -15.64 9.17
C ARG A 22 -3.13 -15.54 7.87
N PRO A 23 -4.46 -15.36 7.93
CA PRO A 23 -5.21 -15.07 6.71
C PRO A 23 -4.63 -13.80 6.10
N ALA A 24 -4.37 -13.82 4.80
CA ALA A 24 -4.03 -12.62 4.07
C ALA A 24 -5.26 -11.70 4.13
N GLU A 25 -5.21 -10.65 4.95
CA GLU A 25 -6.23 -9.60 4.91
C GLU A 25 -6.25 -9.04 3.49
N ALA A 26 -7.41 -9.17 2.83
CA ALA A 26 -7.60 -8.58 1.52
C ALA A 26 -7.42 -7.07 1.64
N GLN A 27 -6.45 -6.53 0.89
CA GLN A 27 -6.16 -5.10 0.92
C GLN A 27 -7.42 -4.33 0.48
N ALA A 28 -7.86 -3.36 1.30
CA ALA A 28 -9.11 -2.62 1.07
C ALA A 28 -9.05 -1.66 -0.13
N PHE A 29 -7.89 -1.53 -0.77
CA PHE A 29 -7.63 -0.63 -1.88
C PHE A 29 -6.72 -1.29 -2.94
N LYS A 30 -6.73 -0.73 -4.14
CA LYS A 30 -5.78 -1.02 -5.23
C LYS A 30 -4.95 0.22 -5.51
N ILE A 31 -3.67 0.03 -5.80
CA ILE A 31 -2.83 1.10 -6.36
C ILE A 31 -2.95 1.06 -7.88
N VAL A 32 -3.21 2.22 -8.47
CA VAL A 32 -3.40 2.37 -9.92
C VAL A 32 -2.46 3.44 -10.46
N ALA A 33 -2.00 3.26 -11.68
CA ALA A 33 -1.11 4.18 -12.37
C ALA A 33 -1.52 4.34 -13.83
N HIS A 34 -1.07 5.44 -14.44
CA HIS A 34 -1.29 5.70 -15.85
C HIS A 34 -0.69 4.54 -16.68
N GLU A 35 -1.33 4.13 -17.77
CA GLU A 35 -0.93 2.93 -18.55
C GLU A 35 0.53 2.97 -19.03
N GLY A 36 1.02 4.17 -19.37
CA GLY A 36 2.41 4.43 -19.77
C GLY A 36 3.46 4.40 -18.65
N VAL A 37 3.09 4.21 -17.38
CA VAL A 37 4.05 3.98 -16.28
C VAL A 37 4.70 2.62 -16.48
N ALA A 38 6.03 2.51 -16.46
CA ALA A 38 6.73 1.28 -16.85
C ALA A 38 6.53 0.14 -15.83
N GLU A 39 6.42 0.50 -14.57
CA GLU A 39 6.36 -0.41 -13.44
C GLU A 39 5.00 -1.11 -13.38
N SER A 40 5.00 -2.43 -13.20
CA SER A 40 3.83 -3.23 -12.81
C SER A 40 3.82 -3.53 -11.31
N GLU A 41 4.94 -3.31 -10.64
CA GLU A 41 5.15 -3.59 -9.23
C GLU A 41 6.11 -2.54 -8.63
N LEU A 42 5.85 -2.11 -7.40
CA LEU A 42 6.70 -1.18 -6.66
C LEU A 42 6.91 -1.66 -5.21
N PRO A 43 8.10 -1.43 -4.64
CA PRO A 43 8.29 -1.54 -3.20
C PRO A 43 7.36 -0.58 -2.44
N LYS A 44 6.81 -1.02 -1.32
CA LYS A 44 5.95 -0.19 -0.47
C LYS A 44 6.61 1.13 -0.06
N ASP A 45 7.90 1.11 0.26
CA ASP A 45 8.64 2.31 0.67
C ASP A 45 8.79 3.31 -0.50
N VAL A 46 8.91 2.83 -1.73
CA VAL A 46 8.94 3.68 -2.93
C VAL A 46 7.58 4.35 -3.11
N VAL A 47 6.49 3.60 -3.01
CA VAL A 47 5.13 4.17 -3.07
C VAL A 47 4.95 5.24 -2.00
N ALA A 48 5.37 4.97 -0.76
CA ALA A 48 5.28 5.93 0.33
C ALA A 48 6.07 7.21 0.04
N LYS A 49 7.31 7.09 -0.44
CA LYS A 49 8.16 8.23 -0.81
C LYS A 49 7.57 9.04 -1.96
N LEU A 50 6.94 8.40 -2.94
CA LEU A 50 6.25 9.08 -4.04
C LEU A 50 5.09 9.92 -3.51
N PHE A 51 4.21 9.33 -2.70
CA PHE A 51 3.04 10.02 -2.13
C PHE A 51 3.40 11.12 -1.14
N LEU A 52 4.51 10.97 -0.41
CA LEU A 52 5.08 12.02 0.46
C LEU A 52 5.97 13.01 -0.31
N LYS A 53 6.08 12.86 -1.63
CA LYS A 53 6.98 13.60 -2.54
C LYS A 53 8.44 13.70 -2.06
N GLN A 54 8.91 12.70 -1.35
CA GLN A 54 10.32 12.55 -0.97
C GLN A 54 11.17 12.14 -2.17
N VAL A 55 10.55 11.48 -3.15
CA VAL A 55 11.12 11.26 -4.49
C VAL A 55 10.11 11.69 -5.54
N ALA A 56 10.58 12.32 -6.60
CA ALA A 56 9.73 12.88 -7.66
C ALA A 56 9.59 11.97 -8.89
N LYS A 57 10.30 10.84 -8.92
CA LYS A 57 10.40 9.95 -10.08
C LYS A 57 10.21 8.50 -9.66
N PHE A 58 9.59 7.73 -10.56
CA PHE A 58 9.60 6.29 -10.50
C PHE A 58 11.02 5.72 -10.68
N PRO A 59 11.26 4.44 -10.33
CA PRO A 59 12.55 3.78 -10.57
C PRO A 59 13.03 3.84 -12.02
N SER A 60 12.11 3.84 -12.99
CA SER A 60 12.40 4.04 -14.42
C SER A 60 12.91 5.44 -14.76
N GLY A 61 12.82 6.40 -13.85
CA GLY A 61 13.19 7.80 -14.07
C GLY A 61 12.05 8.68 -14.59
N ALA A 62 10.89 8.11 -14.91
CA ALA A 62 9.70 8.87 -15.28
C ALA A 62 9.19 9.72 -14.10
N ALA A 63 8.72 10.94 -14.39
CA ALA A 63 8.15 11.81 -13.36
C ALA A 63 6.86 11.20 -12.79
N ALA A 64 6.74 11.21 -11.46
CA ALA A 64 5.57 10.71 -10.76
C ALA A 64 4.64 11.86 -10.37
N LYS A 65 3.33 11.64 -10.55
CA LYS A 65 2.27 12.59 -10.20
C LYS A 65 1.26 11.92 -9.28
N PRO A 66 1.54 11.82 -7.98
CA PRO A 66 0.62 11.22 -7.03
C PRO A 66 -0.70 11.99 -6.96
N VAL A 67 -1.81 11.26 -6.79
CA VAL A 67 -3.15 11.79 -6.52
C VAL A 67 -3.75 11.04 -5.33
N ASP A 68 -4.29 11.79 -4.36
CA ASP A 68 -4.92 11.26 -3.15
C ASP A 68 -6.45 11.23 -3.30
N LEU A 69 -7.12 10.45 -2.45
CA LEU A 69 -8.53 10.63 -2.17
C LEU A 69 -8.76 11.74 -1.11
N ALA A 70 -9.99 12.23 -1.02
CA ALA A 70 -10.39 13.15 0.05
C ALA A 70 -10.01 12.59 1.43
N LYS A 71 -9.61 13.46 2.36
CA LYS A 71 -9.16 13.04 3.72
C LYS A 71 -10.21 12.30 4.54
N THR A 72 -11.48 12.49 4.21
CA THR A 72 -12.63 11.80 4.81
C THR A 72 -12.86 10.41 4.22
N SER A 73 -12.14 10.03 3.16
CA SER A 73 -12.29 8.72 2.53
C SER A 73 -11.76 7.61 3.44
N PRO A 74 -12.54 6.55 3.71
CA PRO A 74 -12.05 5.38 4.43
C PRO A 74 -10.91 4.69 3.67
N VAL A 75 -10.94 4.71 2.33
CA VAL A 75 -9.88 4.16 1.48
C VAL A 75 -8.56 4.90 1.71
N ARG A 76 -8.60 6.23 1.91
CA ARG A 76 -7.39 7.01 2.27
C ARG A 76 -6.87 6.67 3.65
N ALA A 77 -7.74 6.40 4.62
CA ALA A 77 -7.31 6.01 5.96
C ALA A 77 -6.54 4.67 5.92
N GLU A 78 -7.05 3.69 5.17
CA GLU A 78 -6.39 2.40 4.94
C GLU A 78 -5.05 2.58 4.20
N PHE A 79 -5.04 3.31 3.09
CA PHE A 79 -3.82 3.57 2.33
C PHE A 79 -2.75 4.27 3.18
N SER A 80 -3.13 5.31 3.94
CA SER A 80 -2.18 6.08 4.75
C SER A 80 -1.53 5.19 5.81
N THR A 81 -2.32 4.34 6.48
CA THR A 81 -1.81 3.45 7.52
C THR A 81 -0.96 2.32 6.91
N ALA A 82 -1.46 1.65 5.88
CA ALA A 82 -0.81 0.47 5.31
C ALA A 82 0.46 0.82 4.52
N VAL A 83 0.45 1.91 3.75
CA VAL A 83 1.53 2.30 2.83
C VAL A 83 2.41 3.38 3.42
N LEU A 84 1.82 4.48 3.93
CA LEU A 84 2.60 5.61 4.46
C LEU A 84 3.07 5.38 5.91
N GLY A 85 2.50 4.39 6.59
CA GLY A 85 2.77 4.11 8.01
C GLY A 85 2.28 5.22 8.94
N ARG A 86 1.29 6.02 8.52
CA ARG A 86 0.83 7.22 9.23
C ARG A 86 -0.69 7.35 9.13
N ALA A 87 -1.34 7.75 10.21
CA ALA A 87 -2.74 8.17 10.15
C ALA A 87 -2.87 9.44 9.28
N VAL A 88 -4.04 9.65 8.67
CA VAL A 88 -4.32 10.80 7.77
C VAL A 88 -3.96 12.14 8.43
N ALA A 89 -4.32 12.33 9.71
CA ALA A 89 -3.99 13.55 10.44
C ALA A 89 -2.47 13.80 10.55
N ALA A 90 -1.67 12.75 10.74
CA ALA A 90 -0.21 12.86 10.77
C ALA A 90 0.38 13.17 9.39
N VAL A 91 -0.27 12.71 8.31
CA VAL A 91 0.07 13.10 6.93
C VAL A 91 -0.27 14.57 6.68
N GLU A 92 -1.41 15.07 7.19
CA GLU A 92 -1.74 16.49 7.13
C GLU A 92 -0.72 17.35 7.88
N THR A 93 -0.31 16.96 9.09
CA THR A 93 0.76 17.65 9.84
C THR A 93 2.08 17.65 9.08
N TYR A 94 2.45 16.53 8.44
CA TYR A 94 3.64 16.47 7.58
C TYR A 94 3.59 17.52 6.46
N TRP A 95 2.45 17.65 5.78
CA TRP A 95 2.28 18.62 4.70
C TRP A 95 2.25 20.06 5.19
N GLN A 96 1.65 20.34 6.35
CA GLN A 96 1.74 21.66 6.98
C GLN A 96 3.20 22.06 7.21
N GLN A 97 4.02 21.14 7.74
CA GLN A 97 5.46 21.38 7.93
C GLN A 97 6.21 21.61 6.61
N GLN A 98 5.91 20.83 5.55
CA GLN A 98 6.54 21.05 4.24
C GLN A 98 6.18 22.41 3.63
N ILE A 99 4.92 22.82 3.75
CA ILE A 99 4.42 24.10 3.26
C ILE A 99 5.08 25.25 4.04
N PHE A 100 5.12 25.18 5.38
CA PHE A 100 5.79 26.21 6.20
C PHE A 100 7.30 26.32 5.91
N ALA A 101 7.94 25.21 5.54
CA ALA A 101 9.33 25.20 5.12
C ALA A 101 9.54 25.69 3.67
N GLY A 102 8.48 26.08 2.94
CA GLY A 102 8.56 26.54 1.55
C GLY A 102 8.98 25.46 0.55
N LYS A 103 8.74 24.19 0.87
CA LYS A 103 9.16 23.05 0.05
C LYS A 103 8.09 22.64 -0.95
N GLU A 104 7.23 21.71 -0.55
CA GLU A 104 6.28 21.03 -1.41
C GLU A 104 4.87 21.12 -0.85
N VAL A 105 3.89 20.99 -1.75
CA VAL A 105 2.47 20.89 -1.43
C VAL A 105 2.00 19.43 -1.56
N PRO A 106 0.93 19.03 -0.84
CA PRO A 106 0.40 17.66 -0.95
C PRO A 106 -0.01 17.29 -2.39
N PRO A 107 -0.13 15.98 -2.68
CA PRO A 107 -0.86 15.49 -3.84
C PRO A 107 -2.24 16.16 -3.97
N ALA A 108 -2.71 16.33 -5.20
CA ALA A 108 -4.09 16.74 -5.42
C ALA A 108 -5.03 15.68 -4.84
N ALA A 109 -6.09 16.10 -4.16
CA ALA A 109 -7.10 15.20 -3.63
C ALA A 109 -8.34 15.18 -4.54
N LYS A 110 -8.93 14.00 -4.73
CA LYS A 110 -10.16 13.77 -5.50
C LYS A 110 -11.27 13.23 -4.62
N ALA A 111 -12.52 13.53 -4.99
CA ALA A 111 -13.66 13.22 -4.13
C ALA A 111 -14.05 11.73 -4.15
N SER A 112 -13.77 11.03 -5.26
CA SER A 112 -14.17 9.64 -5.46
C SER A 112 -13.14 8.80 -6.23
N ASP A 113 -13.36 7.49 -6.25
CA ASP A 113 -12.56 6.54 -7.02
C ASP A 113 -12.61 6.86 -8.52
N GLU A 114 -13.77 7.25 -9.03
CA GLU A 114 -13.96 7.60 -10.45
C GLU A 114 -13.12 8.82 -10.84
N GLU A 115 -13.06 9.83 -9.97
CA GLU A 115 -12.24 11.02 -10.20
C GLU A 115 -10.74 10.73 -10.12
N VAL A 116 -10.31 9.86 -9.20
CA VAL A 116 -8.92 9.36 -9.17
C VAL A 116 -8.60 8.63 -10.46
N LEU A 117 -9.45 7.70 -10.89
CA LEU A 117 -9.24 6.94 -12.11
C LEU A 117 -9.23 7.85 -13.34
N ALA A 118 -10.13 8.83 -13.44
CA ALA A 118 -10.14 9.82 -14.52
C ALA A 118 -8.83 10.64 -14.56
N TYR A 119 -8.34 11.07 -13.40
CA TYR A 119 -7.06 11.76 -13.30
C TYR A 119 -5.91 10.85 -13.77
N VAL A 120 -5.88 9.60 -13.29
CA VAL A 120 -4.82 8.64 -13.62
C VAL A 120 -4.80 8.30 -15.11
N ARG A 121 -5.96 8.14 -15.75
CA ARG A 121 -6.08 7.90 -17.20
C ARG A 121 -5.58 9.06 -18.04
N SER A 122 -5.88 10.29 -17.62
CA SER A 122 -5.61 11.50 -18.41
C SER A 122 -4.23 12.11 -18.17
N THR A 123 -3.50 11.64 -17.14
CA THR A 123 -2.28 12.27 -16.68
C THR A 123 -1.08 11.31 -16.79
N PRO A 124 -0.19 11.50 -17.79
CA PRO A 124 1.04 10.73 -17.88
C PRO A 124 1.88 10.83 -16.59
N GLY A 125 2.32 9.68 -16.09
CA GLY A 125 3.07 9.56 -14.84
C GLY A 125 2.22 9.60 -13.56
N ALA A 126 0.88 9.64 -13.66
CA ALA A 126 0.03 9.63 -12.49
C ALA A 126 0.03 8.27 -11.78
N ILE A 127 -0.04 8.34 -10.45
CA ILE A 127 -0.25 7.20 -9.55
C ILE A 127 -1.26 7.59 -8.48
N GLY A 128 -2.22 6.72 -8.22
CA GLY A 128 -3.28 6.93 -7.25
C GLY A 128 -3.66 5.61 -6.59
N TYR A 129 -4.70 5.63 -5.78
CA TYR A 129 -5.30 4.44 -5.21
C TYR A 129 -6.82 4.59 -5.15
N VAL A 130 -7.52 3.47 -5.24
CA VAL A 130 -8.99 3.38 -5.26
C VAL A 130 -9.47 2.20 -4.43
N SER A 131 -10.76 2.13 -4.11
CA SER A 131 -11.31 0.98 -3.39
C SER A 131 -11.02 -0.35 -4.11
N ALA A 132 -10.93 -1.44 -3.34
CA ALA A 132 -10.70 -2.77 -3.90
C ALA A 132 -11.78 -3.19 -4.92
N GLY A 133 -13.02 -2.71 -4.76
CA GLY A 133 -14.14 -3.00 -5.66
C GLY A 133 -14.16 -2.16 -6.95
N ALA A 134 -13.37 -1.09 -7.04
CA ALA A 134 -13.38 -0.21 -8.20
C ALA A 134 -12.96 -0.92 -9.49
N SER A 135 -13.63 -0.58 -10.60
CA SER A 135 -13.26 -1.02 -11.94
C SER A 135 -12.07 -0.22 -12.45
N THR A 136 -10.97 -0.92 -12.75
CA THR A 136 -9.69 -0.32 -13.13
C THR A 136 -9.43 -0.36 -14.65
N SER A 137 -10.48 -0.39 -15.47
CA SER A 137 -10.34 -0.36 -16.93
C SER A 137 -9.62 0.92 -17.37
N GLY A 138 -8.67 0.79 -18.30
CA GLY A 138 -7.91 1.92 -18.85
C GLY A 138 -6.80 2.46 -17.94
N VAL A 139 -6.49 1.78 -16.84
CA VAL A 139 -5.34 2.10 -15.98
C VAL A 139 -4.56 0.83 -15.66
N LYS A 140 -3.30 0.99 -15.26
CA LYS A 140 -2.45 -0.10 -14.81
C LYS A 140 -2.61 -0.29 -13.30
N VAL A 141 -2.88 -1.50 -12.84
CA VAL A 141 -2.82 -1.84 -11.40
C VAL A 141 -1.37 -2.13 -11.04
N ILE A 142 -0.88 -1.53 -9.96
CA ILE A 142 0.48 -1.70 -9.46
C ILE A 142 0.46 -2.64 -8.26
N ALA A 143 1.19 -3.75 -8.36
CA ALA A 143 1.44 -4.63 -7.21
C ALA A 143 2.39 -3.94 -6.22
N VAL A 144 2.18 -4.17 -4.93
CA VAL A 144 3.05 -3.63 -3.86
C VAL A 144 3.73 -4.77 -3.14
N ARG A 145 5.06 -4.72 -3.04
CA ARG A 145 5.90 -5.69 -2.33
C ARG A 145 6.64 -5.09 -1.14
#